data_AF-A0A8H4GN97-F1
#
_entry.id   AF-A0A8H4GN97-F1
#
_cell.length_a   1.000
_cell.length_b   1.000
_cell.length_c   1.000
_cell.angle_alpha   90.00
_cell.angle_beta   90.00
_cell.angle_gamma   90.00
#
_symmetry.space_group_name_H-M   'P 1'
#
loop_
_entity.id
_entity.type
_entity.pdbx_description
1 polymer ?
#
loop_
_entity_poly.entity_id
_entity_poly.type
_entity_poly.pdbx_seq_one_letter_code
_entity_poly.pdbx_strand_id
1 'polypeptide(L)'
;MMDDLKVVRVWFNDPELSPEAAVWHHDLNDVVKVIVSLPCQDGYKRLADIAVDKNGVERVHSRYKAVRSLRLGNRDPMVLAQKPRDLTLKRVEACKQLRDAYRDRLAENDFDDQGGTWLEGQLQWIVKELDNLQNSVQTVRIWYPVCEGPLTQDAKDKGIGHMILAEVQLEDPSNGYAPEYQSNRPAGAILVDLAILPEHAATVRSKYLLVKFSPFSGHDPLVWSEPGDDIDLQRALAFRRVLSRYDAQRIRKSQGQTLEPENELMSNWFSKCVTELEGRIKAIHGCECCSDQQYPMANVRSKGLHDVVRAAVPLQDPNYRRVADDKTVHPDGAILVDLAVHKEGVRTVLRKYGVIDFVPISNRDPVVLSQPGETKEDKQVAAYENMLERYSRYLREECRLGPMAKVWAAERLAEIKNQLSVLHPNRLETIQIRCPNYENHPWEIIRKLDLGDVVREAVPLKLQTIFQGSVQVDLAVEPSGILRVHRLCELVEFQRLSEDDLIIQMQPDDDPRMRIFKGYNHVLHLYTEARALRQLDGSLMLWFEKKITDLETRIGRLGPRGNAEGDGLFHGPRLQHHPQRHHPPQHHTLPQHHLPHHNLQQHPPQG
;
A
#
# COMPACT_ATOMS: atom_id res chain seq x y z
N MET A 1 -40.64 0.17 16.73
CA MET A 1 -40.11 -1.02 17.41
C MET A 1 -39.73 -1.98 16.30
N MET A 2 -38.43 -2.11 15.99
CA MET A 2 -37.95 -3.00 14.93
C MET A 2 -37.92 -4.42 15.48
N ASP A 3 -38.72 -5.31 14.90
CA ASP A 3 -38.82 -6.70 15.34
C ASP A 3 -37.51 -7.45 15.05
N ASP A 4 -36.91 -7.98 16.12
CA ASP A 4 -35.67 -8.79 16.11
C ASP A 4 -35.87 -10.09 15.31
N LEU A 5 -35.57 -10.06 14.00
CA LEU A 5 -35.45 -11.29 13.22
C LEU A 5 -34.42 -12.21 13.88
N LYS A 6 -34.83 -13.45 14.14
CA LYS A 6 -33.98 -14.51 14.65
C LYS A 6 -33.41 -15.29 13.49
N VAL A 7 -32.18 -15.72 13.69
CA VAL A 7 -31.51 -16.49 12.67
C VAL A 7 -31.46 -17.96 13.03
N VAL A 8 -31.85 -18.79 12.05
CA VAL A 8 -31.96 -20.22 12.18
C VAL A 8 -31.16 -20.86 11.05
N ARG A 9 -30.09 -21.59 11.41
CA ARG A 9 -29.26 -22.33 10.46
C ARG A 9 -29.78 -23.76 10.34
N VAL A 10 -30.10 -24.22 9.14
CA VAL A 10 -30.73 -25.53 8.92
C VAL A 10 -30.12 -26.30 7.76
N TRP A 11 -30.32 -27.62 7.78
CA TRP A 11 -30.10 -28.49 6.64
C TRP A 11 -31.41 -28.71 5.88
N PHE A 12 -31.38 -28.40 4.59
CA PHE A 12 -32.38 -28.79 3.61
C PHE A 12 -32.06 -30.19 3.10
N ASN A 13 -33.02 -31.10 3.21
CA ASN A 13 -32.84 -32.51 2.85
C ASN A 13 -33.38 -32.86 1.47
N ASP A 14 -34.02 -31.93 0.77
CA ASP A 14 -34.58 -32.18 -0.55
C ASP A 14 -33.54 -31.82 -1.63
N PRO A 15 -33.04 -32.80 -2.41
CA PRO A 15 -32.06 -32.53 -3.47
C PRO A 15 -32.69 -31.87 -4.72
N GLU A 16 -34.01 -31.96 -4.88
CA GLU A 16 -34.74 -31.47 -6.06
C GLU A 16 -35.17 -30.01 -5.90
N LEU A 17 -35.30 -29.53 -4.67
CA LEU A 17 -35.75 -28.17 -4.36
C LEU A 17 -34.59 -27.28 -3.90
N SER A 18 -34.60 -26.02 -4.36
CA SER A 18 -33.77 -24.99 -3.73
C SER A 18 -34.28 -24.68 -2.31
N PRO A 19 -33.43 -24.16 -1.40
CA PRO A 19 -33.88 -23.73 -0.07
C PRO A 19 -35.08 -22.79 -0.10
N GLU A 20 -35.13 -21.91 -1.09
CA GLU A 20 -36.23 -21.00 -1.36
C GLU A 20 -37.49 -21.80 -1.73
N ALA A 21 -37.43 -22.62 -2.78
CA ALA A 21 -38.56 -23.44 -3.23
C ALA A 21 -39.12 -24.35 -2.12
N ALA A 22 -38.26 -24.89 -1.26
CA ALA A 22 -38.67 -25.71 -0.12
C ALA A 22 -39.46 -24.92 0.93
N VAL A 23 -39.12 -23.65 1.18
CA VAL A 23 -39.88 -22.77 2.09
C VAL A 23 -41.28 -22.48 1.52
N TRP A 24 -41.39 -22.25 0.21
CA TRP A 24 -42.69 -22.10 -0.47
C TRP A 24 -43.54 -23.37 -0.37
N HIS A 25 -42.94 -24.55 -0.57
CA HIS A 25 -43.65 -25.83 -0.50
C HIS A 25 -44.19 -26.20 0.90
N HIS A 26 -43.71 -25.54 1.95
CA HIS A 26 -44.07 -25.83 3.34
C HIS A 26 -44.91 -24.73 4.01
N ASP A 27 -45.44 -23.77 3.24
CA ASP A 27 -46.26 -22.65 3.73
C ASP A 27 -45.58 -21.90 4.90
N LEU A 28 -44.29 -21.57 4.73
CA LEU A 28 -43.50 -20.83 5.72
C LEU A 28 -43.25 -19.35 5.32
N ASN A 29 -43.84 -18.90 4.20
CA ASN A 29 -43.65 -17.55 3.67
C ASN A 29 -44.17 -16.44 4.59
N ASP A 30 -45.09 -16.77 5.50
CA ASP A 30 -45.63 -15.83 6.47
C ASP A 30 -44.67 -15.54 7.64
N VAL A 31 -43.66 -16.40 7.85
CA VAL A 31 -42.70 -16.29 8.96
C VAL A 31 -41.25 -16.18 8.55
N VAL A 32 -40.91 -16.56 7.31
CA VAL A 32 -39.56 -16.45 6.74
C VAL A 32 -39.43 -15.15 5.97
N LYS A 33 -38.45 -14.33 6.32
CA LYS A 33 -38.17 -13.04 5.66
C LYS A 33 -37.03 -13.13 4.66
N VAL A 34 -35.97 -13.87 5.01
CA VAL A 34 -34.77 -14.00 4.18
C VAL A 34 -34.26 -15.43 4.27
N ILE A 35 -33.80 -15.96 3.14
CA ILE A 35 -33.09 -17.23 3.04
C ILE A 35 -31.75 -16.95 2.39
N VAL A 36 -30.68 -17.48 2.97
CA VAL A 36 -29.35 -17.43 2.40
C VAL A 36 -28.85 -18.85 2.23
N SER A 37 -28.76 -19.29 0.97
CA SER A 37 -28.11 -20.53 0.58
C SER A 37 -26.60 -20.45 0.87
N LEU A 38 -26.06 -21.42 1.62
CA LEU A 38 -24.65 -21.43 2.01
C LEU A 38 -23.86 -22.46 1.20
N PRO A 39 -22.56 -22.20 0.91
CA PRO A 39 -21.71 -23.09 0.11
C PRO A 39 -21.20 -24.29 0.93
N CYS A 40 -22.10 -25.01 1.61
CA CYS A 40 -21.78 -26.17 2.43
C CYS A 40 -22.81 -27.28 2.20
N GLN A 41 -22.32 -28.49 1.98
CA GLN A 41 -23.14 -29.67 1.70
C GLN A 41 -22.74 -30.85 2.60
N ASP A 42 -23.73 -31.64 3.02
CA ASP A 42 -23.55 -32.91 3.75
C ASP A 42 -24.32 -34.02 3.00
N GLY A 43 -23.62 -34.72 2.11
CA GLY A 43 -24.25 -35.60 1.13
C GLY A 43 -25.16 -34.80 0.18
N TYR A 44 -26.44 -35.12 0.16
CA TYR A 44 -27.45 -34.40 -0.62
C TYR A 44 -28.03 -33.18 0.10
N LYS A 45 -27.63 -32.93 1.36
CA LYS A 45 -28.19 -31.85 2.17
C LYS A 45 -27.49 -30.54 1.89
N ARG A 46 -28.27 -29.47 1.77
CA ARG A 46 -27.76 -28.10 1.58
C ARG A 46 -27.93 -27.30 2.87
N LEU A 47 -26.90 -26.55 3.24
CA LEU A 47 -26.95 -25.67 4.40
C LEU A 47 -27.54 -24.32 4.00
N ALA A 48 -28.43 -23.76 4.83
CA ALA A 48 -28.89 -22.39 4.65
C ALA A 48 -29.09 -21.67 5.99
N ASP A 49 -29.00 -20.35 5.94
CA ASP A 49 -29.42 -19.47 7.01
C ASP A 49 -30.78 -18.87 6.69
N ILE A 50 -31.69 -18.91 7.66
CA ILE A 50 -33.03 -18.40 7.53
C ILE A 50 -33.24 -17.29 8.57
N ALA A 51 -33.63 -16.11 8.12
CA ALA A 51 -34.12 -15.04 8.97
C ALA A 51 -35.62 -15.21 9.15
N VAL A 52 -36.05 -15.37 10.40
CA VAL A 52 -37.44 -15.59 10.76
C VAL A 52 -37.91 -14.68 11.87
N ASP A 53 -39.20 -14.42 11.89
CA ASP A 53 -39.83 -13.76 13.02
C ASP A 53 -39.70 -14.63 14.28
N LYS A 54 -39.73 -14.00 15.47
CA LYS A 54 -39.55 -14.68 16.76
C LYS A 54 -40.49 -15.89 16.93
N ASN A 55 -41.72 -15.80 16.43
CA ASN A 55 -42.72 -16.87 16.50
C ASN A 55 -42.53 -17.94 15.40
N GLY A 56 -41.72 -17.67 14.39
CA GLY A 56 -41.41 -18.56 13.27
C GLY A 56 -40.32 -19.59 13.55
N VAL A 57 -39.49 -19.37 14.58
CA VAL A 57 -38.35 -20.24 14.91
C VAL A 57 -38.78 -21.69 15.15
N GLU A 58 -39.81 -21.92 15.95
CA GLU A 58 -40.29 -23.28 16.26
C GLU A 58 -40.90 -23.96 15.03
N ARG A 59 -41.61 -23.21 14.18
CA ARG A 59 -42.16 -23.71 12.91
C ARG A 59 -41.04 -24.19 11.99
N VAL A 60 -39.99 -23.39 11.81
CA VAL A 60 -38.80 -23.78 11.02
C VAL A 60 -38.11 -25.01 11.62
N HIS A 61 -37.90 -25.05 12.94
CA HIS A 61 -37.28 -26.20 13.62
C HIS A 61 -38.10 -27.49 13.52
N SER A 62 -39.43 -27.41 13.44
CA SER A 62 -40.29 -28.59 13.27
C SER A 62 -40.18 -29.21 11.87
N ARG A 63 -39.75 -28.44 10.87
CA ARG A 63 -39.69 -28.85 9.46
C ARG A 63 -38.28 -29.21 9.03
N TYR A 64 -37.29 -28.43 9.45
CA TYR A 64 -35.91 -28.59 9.01
C TYR A 64 -35.00 -29.00 10.15
N LYS A 65 -33.95 -29.75 9.82
CA LYS A 65 -32.95 -30.17 10.79
C LYS A 65 -32.08 -28.97 11.16
N ALA A 66 -32.34 -28.39 12.33
CA ALA A 66 -31.55 -27.29 12.86
C ALA A 66 -30.09 -27.69 13.13
N VAL A 67 -29.17 -26.78 12.82
CA VAL A 67 -27.77 -26.87 13.20
C VAL A 67 -27.62 -26.35 14.62
N ARG A 68 -27.29 -27.25 15.55
CA ARG A 68 -27.19 -26.93 16.99
C ARG A 68 -25.88 -26.25 17.40
N SER A 69 -24.88 -26.21 16.51
CA SER A 69 -23.61 -25.56 16.80
C SER A 69 -23.73 -24.04 16.72
N LEU A 70 -22.94 -23.34 17.53
CA LEU A 70 -22.76 -21.90 17.37
C LEU A 70 -22.21 -21.60 15.97
N ARG A 71 -22.75 -20.54 15.34
CA ARG A 71 -22.31 -20.07 14.03
C ARG A 71 -20.81 -19.83 14.00
N LEU A 72 -20.15 -20.40 13.00
CA LEU A 72 -18.71 -20.30 12.80
C LEU A 72 -17.87 -20.77 14.02
N GLY A 73 -18.48 -21.55 14.91
CA GLY A 73 -17.77 -22.29 15.96
C GLY A 73 -16.99 -23.47 15.38
N ASN A 74 -16.17 -24.10 16.20
CA ASN A 74 -15.32 -25.24 15.79
C ASN A 74 -16.09 -26.47 15.27
N ARG A 75 -17.39 -26.57 15.59
CA ARG A 75 -18.29 -27.64 15.12
C ARG A 75 -19.27 -27.16 14.06
N ASP A 76 -19.17 -25.90 13.63
CA ASP A 76 -20.03 -25.39 12.58
C ASP A 76 -19.73 -26.12 11.27
N PRO A 77 -20.75 -26.57 10.52
CA PRO A 77 -20.55 -27.28 9.26
C PRO A 77 -19.71 -26.51 8.25
N MET A 78 -19.86 -25.18 8.17
CA MET A 78 -19.04 -24.36 7.27
C MET A 78 -17.57 -24.42 7.66
N VAL A 79 -17.24 -24.45 8.95
CA VAL A 79 -15.85 -24.54 9.44
C VAL A 79 -15.31 -25.95 9.22
N LEU A 80 -16.10 -26.98 9.50
CA LEU A 80 -15.69 -28.38 9.32
C LEU A 80 -15.41 -28.73 7.85
N ALA A 81 -16.15 -28.13 6.92
CA ALA A 81 -16.00 -28.33 5.48
C ALA A 81 -14.70 -27.75 4.90
N GLN A 82 -14.00 -26.86 5.63
CA GLN A 82 -12.80 -26.22 5.11
C GLN A 82 -11.58 -27.14 5.13
N LYS A 83 -10.78 -27.03 4.08
CA LYS A 83 -9.54 -27.80 3.84
C LYS A 83 -8.37 -27.50 4.80
N PRO A 84 -8.11 -26.24 5.23
CA PRO A 84 -6.95 -25.93 6.06
C PRO A 84 -6.89 -26.81 7.31
N ARG A 85 -5.70 -27.14 7.79
CA ARG A 85 -5.57 -27.98 8.99
C ARG A 85 -6.00 -27.24 10.25
N ASP A 86 -5.63 -25.97 10.33
CA ASP A 86 -5.77 -25.17 11.55
C ASP A 86 -7.15 -24.56 11.70
N LEU A 87 -7.65 -24.54 12.93
CA LEU A 87 -9.01 -24.13 13.21
C LEU A 87 -9.23 -22.65 12.87
N THR A 88 -8.28 -21.78 13.21
CA THR A 88 -8.35 -20.35 12.87
C THR A 88 -8.43 -20.14 11.36
N LEU A 89 -7.61 -20.85 10.58
CA LEU A 89 -7.65 -20.77 9.11
C LEU A 89 -8.98 -21.28 8.54
N LYS A 90 -9.50 -22.40 9.07
CA LYS A 90 -10.83 -22.90 8.70
C LYS A 90 -11.92 -21.86 8.98
N ARG A 91 -11.85 -21.16 10.10
CA ARG A 91 -12.82 -20.12 10.46
C ARG A 91 -12.71 -18.90 9.54
N VAL A 92 -11.49 -18.46 9.20
CA VAL A 92 -11.27 -17.37 8.24
C VAL A 92 -11.91 -17.69 6.88
N GLU A 93 -11.67 -18.90 6.37
CA GLU A 93 -12.21 -19.31 5.08
C GLU A 93 -13.75 -19.44 5.12
N ALA A 94 -14.30 -20.02 6.18
CA ALA A 94 -15.74 -20.09 6.38
C ALA A 94 -16.38 -18.69 6.52
N CYS A 95 -15.72 -17.73 7.18
CA CYS A 95 -16.16 -16.34 7.26
C CYS A 95 -16.21 -15.68 5.90
N LYS A 96 -15.18 -15.87 5.05
CA LYS A 96 -15.15 -15.33 3.69
C LYS A 96 -16.32 -15.85 2.86
N GLN A 97 -16.49 -17.17 2.82
CA GLN A 97 -17.59 -17.81 2.11
C GLN A 97 -18.98 -17.36 2.61
N LEU A 98 -19.13 -17.19 3.93
CA LEU A 98 -20.39 -16.71 4.50
C LEU A 98 -20.64 -15.24 4.15
N ARG A 99 -19.61 -14.39 4.20
CA ARG A 99 -19.69 -12.99 3.78
C ARG A 99 -20.10 -12.88 2.32
N ASP A 100 -19.48 -13.67 1.46
CA ASP A 100 -19.74 -13.63 0.03
C ASP A 100 -21.18 -14.11 -0.25
N ALA A 101 -21.65 -15.18 0.40
CA ALA A 101 -23.05 -15.62 0.32
C ALA A 101 -24.06 -14.55 0.79
N TYR A 102 -23.77 -13.81 1.87
CA TYR A 102 -24.64 -12.71 2.30
C TYR A 102 -24.60 -11.51 1.36
N ARG A 103 -23.45 -11.22 0.72
CA ARG A 103 -23.35 -10.16 -0.30
C ARG A 103 -24.11 -10.52 -1.55
N ASP A 104 -23.91 -11.73 -2.07
CA ASP A 104 -24.61 -12.24 -3.24
C ASP A 104 -26.13 -12.16 -3.00
N ARG A 105 -26.58 -12.58 -1.82
CA ARG A 105 -28.01 -12.47 -1.47
C ARG A 105 -28.47 -11.02 -1.35
N LEU A 106 -27.67 -10.12 -0.77
CA LEU A 106 -28.04 -8.70 -0.66
C LEU A 106 -28.18 -8.04 -2.04
N ALA A 107 -27.35 -8.42 -3.02
CA ALA A 107 -27.38 -7.88 -4.37
C ALA A 107 -28.67 -8.21 -5.15
N GLU A 108 -29.37 -9.31 -4.79
CA GLU A 108 -30.61 -9.73 -5.43
C GLU A 108 -31.79 -8.77 -5.17
N ASN A 109 -31.72 -7.93 -4.12
CA ASN A 109 -32.66 -6.83 -3.82
C ASN A 109 -34.16 -7.23 -3.86
N ASP A 110 -34.49 -8.45 -3.44
CA ASP A 110 -35.83 -9.06 -3.54
C ASP A 110 -36.56 -9.21 -2.18
N PHE A 111 -36.09 -8.53 -1.13
CA PHE A 111 -36.62 -8.60 0.24
C PHE A 111 -37.13 -7.23 0.73
N ASP A 112 -37.92 -7.24 1.80
CA ASP A 112 -38.41 -6.02 2.44
C ASP A 112 -37.30 -5.29 3.23
N ASP A 113 -37.57 -4.04 3.64
CA ASP A 113 -36.63 -3.20 4.40
C ASP A 113 -36.09 -3.91 5.66
N GLN A 114 -36.90 -4.77 6.28
CA GLN A 114 -36.54 -5.52 7.47
C GLN A 114 -35.52 -6.63 7.15
N GLY A 115 -35.74 -7.37 6.06
CA GLY A 115 -34.82 -8.38 5.55
C GLY A 115 -33.48 -7.79 5.10
N GLY A 116 -33.51 -6.63 4.43
CA GLY A 116 -32.31 -5.90 4.01
C GLY A 116 -31.49 -5.44 5.20
N THR A 117 -32.13 -4.75 6.16
CA THR A 117 -31.47 -4.30 7.41
C THR A 117 -30.84 -5.48 8.17
N TRP A 118 -31.52 -6.63 8.19
CA TRP A 118 -30.99 -7.82 8.84
C TRP A 118 -29.75 -8.39 8.14
N LEU A 119 -29.75 -8.49 6.80
CA LEU A 119 -28.61 -8.94 6.01
C LEU A 119 -27.39 -8.03 6.20
N GLU A 120 -27.60 -6.71 6.18
CA GLU A 120 -26.55 -5.73 6.47
C GLU A 120 -25.97 -5.91 7.88
N GLY A 121 -26.82 -6.09 8.88
CA GLY A 121 -26.38 -6.36 10.25
C GLY A 121 -25.56 -7.65 10.37
N GLN A 122 -25.94 -8.69 9.62
CA GLN A 122 -25.17 -9.93 9.56
C GLN A 122 -23.81 -9.75 8.86
N LEU A 123 -23.77 -9.00 7.76
CA LEU A 123 -22.53 -8.66 7.06
C LEU A 123 -21.57 -7.89 7.96
N GLN A 124 -22.06 -6.89 8.70
CA GLN A 124 -21.26 -6.16 9.68
C GLN A 124 -20.69 -7.08 10.77
N TRP A 125 -21.51 -8.02 11.27
CA TRP A 125 -21.05 -9.01 12.25
C TRP A 125 -19.93 -9.90 11.68
N ILE A 126 -20.07 -10.40 10.44
CA ILE A 126 -19.03 -11.22 9.81
C ILE A 126 -17.76 -10.43 9.55
N VAL A 127 -17.87 -9.19 9.08
CA VAL A 127 -16.70 -8.33 8.86
C VAL A 127 -15.93 -8.15 10.17
N LYS A 128 -16.64 -7.90 11.27
CA LYS A 128 -16.03 -7.81 12.61
C LYS A 128 -15.39 -9.13 13.06
N GLU A 129 -16.06 -10.26 12.84
CA GLU A 129 -15.52 -11.57 13.22
C GLU A 129 -14.29 -11.94 12.38
N LEU A 130 -14.30 -11.63 11.07
CA LEU A 130 -13.18 -11.82 10.18
C LEU A 130 -11.98 -10.95 10.61
N ASP A 131 -12.21 -9.68 10.95
CA ASP A 131 -11.18 -8.78 11.47
C ASP A 131 -10.59 -9.31 12.80
N ASN A 132 -11.42 -9.79 13.72
CA ASN A 132 -10.96 -10.42 14.96
C ASN A 132 -10.06 -11.65 14.69
N LEU A 133 -10.47 -12.52 13.78
CA LEU A 133 -9.71 -13.72 13.40
C LEU A 133 -8.41 -13.35 12.70
N GLN A 134 -8.45 -12.36 11.81
CA GLN A 134 -7.27 -11.87 11.10
C GLN A 134 -6.25 -11.23 12.03
N ASN A 135 -6.72 -10.58 13.11
CA ASN A 135 -5.89 -9.97 14.13
C ASN A 135 -5.52 -10.91 15.29
N SER A 136 -5.91 -12.19 15.21
CA SER A 136 -5.71 -13.18 16.28
C SER A 136 -4.30 -13.79 16.31
N VAL A 137 -3.52 -13.64 15.23
CA VAL A 137 -2.13 -14.12 15.16
C VAL A 137 -1.34 -13.54 16.32
N GLN A 138 -0.67 -14.42 17.07
CA GLN A 138 0.14 -14.06 18.22
C GLN A 138 1.61 -13.96 17.83
N THR A 139 2.29 -12.99 18.44
CA THR A 139 3.75 -12.91 18.43
C THR A 139 4.31 -13.66 19.63
N VAL A 140 5.18 -14.63 19.41
CA VAL A 140 5.96 -15.28 20.47
C VAL A 140 7.43 -14.97 20.27
N ARG A 141 8.02 -14.27 21.23
CA ARG A 141 9.46 -13.95 21.26
C ARG A 141 10.24 -15.07 21.94
N ILE A 142 11.26 -15.59 21.25
CA ILE A 142 12.09 -16.68 21.73
C ILE A 142 13.58 -16.33 21.67
N TRP A 143 14.37 -17.03 22.47
CA TRP A 143 15.81 -17.18 22.24
C TRP A 143 16.06 -18.36 21.31
N TYR A 144 16.74 -18.11 20.18
CA TYR A 144 17.11 -19.15 19.23
C TYR A 144 18.63 -19.29 19.08
N PRO A 145 19.24 -20.44 19.43
CA PRO A 145 20.67 -20.68 19.29
C PRO A 145 21.09 -20.80 17.82
N VAL A 146 21.96 -19.90 17.35
CA VAL A 146 22.42 -19.84 15.95
C VAL A 146 23.18 -21.10 15.52
N CYS A 147 23.77 -21.83 16.47
CA CYS A 147 24.47 -23.08 16.21
C CYS A 147 23.54 -24.27 15.89
N GLU A 148 22.23 -24.17 16.11
CA GLU A 148 21.27 -25.24 15.79
C GLU A 148 20.81 -25.23 14.31
N GLY A 149 21.41 -24.36 13.47
CA GLY A 149 21.11 -24.27 12.05
C GLY A 149 19.96 -23.31 11.74
N PRO A 150 19.28 -23.46 10.59
CA PRO A 150 18.11 -22.64 10.26
C PRO A 150 16.92 -22.98 11.16
N LEU A 151 16.25 -21.96 11.70
CA LEU A 151 15.07 -22.10 12.57
C LEU A 151 13.97 -22.95 11.92
N THR A 152 13.76 -22.81 10.61
CA THR A 152 12.81 -23.64 9.84
C THR A 152 13.12 -25.14 9.96
N GLN A 153 14.39 -25.54 10.00
CA GLN A 153 14.77 -26.94 10.11
C GLN A 153 14.60 -27.44 11.54
N ASP A 154 15.07 -26.69 12.53
CA ASP A 154 14.87 -27.02 13.95
C ASP A 154 13.39 -27.14 14.31
N ALA A 155 12.55 -26.24 13.80
CA ALA A 155 11.10 -26.31 13.99
C ALA A 155 10.50 -27.59 13.38
N LYS A 156 11.00 -28.06 12.22
CA LYS A 156 10.59 -29.33 11.63
C LYS A 156 11.03 -30.51 12.50
N ASP A 157 12.26 -30.52 12.97
CA ASP A 157 12.83 -31.58 13.81
C ASP A 157 12.09 -31.68 15.15
N LYS A 158 11.62 -30.54 15.69
CA LYS A 158 10.76 -30.45 16.88
C LYS A 158 9.29 -30.76 16.61
N GLY A 159 8.91 -31.02 15.36
CA GLY A 159 7.55 -31.37 14.95
C GLY A 159 6.55 -30.19 14.93
N ILE A 160 7.04 -28.96 15.01
CA ILE A 160 6.24 -27.73 15.11
C ILE A 160 6.38 -26.79 13.92
N GLY A 161 7.12 -27.19 12.87
CA GLY A 161 7.34 -26.33 11.69
C GLY A 161 6.05 -25.87 11.02
N HIS A 162 5.01 -26.69 11.01
CA HIS A 162 3.69 -26.35 10.48
C HIS A 162 2.87 -25.40 11.37
N MET A 163 3.34 -25.11 12.59
CA MET A 163 2.66 -24.23 13.55
C MET A 163 3.17 -22.78 13.49
N ILE A 164 4.28 -22.54 12.78
CA ILE A 164 4.93 -21.25 12.64
C ILE A 164 4.58 -20.69 11.27
N LEU A 165 3.82 -19.60 11.24
CA LEU A 165 3.42 -18.93 9.99
C LEU A 165 4.59 -18.12 9.40
N ALA A 166 5.25 -17.35 10.27
CA ALA A 166 6.38 -16.51 9.89
C ALA A 166 7.37 -16.37 11.05
N GLU A 167 8.61 -16.05 10.70
CA GLU A 167 9.67 -15.69 11.63
C GLU A 167 10.27 -14.34 11.23
N VAL A 168 10.65 -13.55 12.24
CA VAL A 168 11.40 -12.30 12.09
C VAL A 168 12.58 -12.36 13.05
N GLN A 169 13.79 -12.45 12.50
CA GLN A 169 15.02 -12.35 13.28
C GLN A 169 15.24 -10.88 13.66
N LEU A 170 15.26 -10.61 14.96
CA LEU A 170 15.40 -9.24 15.49
C LEU A 170 16.86 -8.81 15.57
N GLU A 171 17.76 -9.78 15.74
CA GLU A 171 19.20 -9.59 15.78
C GLU A 171 19.88 -10.11 14.51
N ASP A 172 21.10 -9.62 14.25
CA ASP A 172 21.95 -10.17 13.19
C ASP A 172 22.59 -11.47 13.70
N PRO A 173 22.48 -12.60 12.97
CA PRO A 173 23.13 -13.86 13.35
C PRO A 173 24.64 -13.75 13.54
N SER A 174 25.29 -12.80 12.82
CA SER A 174 26.73 -12.53 12.97
C SER A 174 27.10 -11.88 14.31
N ASN A 175 26.12 -11.28 15.01
CA ASN A 175 26.29 -10.74 16.36
C ASN A 175 26.18 -11.80 17.47
N GLY A 176 26.03 -13.08 17.14
CA GLY A 176 26.01 -14.18 18.11
C GLY A 176 27.31 -14.32 18.94
N TYR A 177 28.38 -13.63 18.52
CA TYR A 177 29.67 -13.52 19.21
C TYR A 177 29.85 -12.22 20.02
N ALA A 178 28.79 -11.42 20.18
CA ALA A 178 28.86 -10.24 21.05
C ALA A 178 29.22 -10.67 22.48
N PRO A 179 30.11 -9.94 23.19
CA PRO A 179 30.60 -10.33 24.51
C PRO A 179 29.46 -10.59 25.48
N GLU A 180 29.67 -11.51 26.42
CA GLU A 180 28.75 -11.87 27.52
C GLU A 180 28.30 -10.60 28.27
N TYR A 181 27.24 -9.96 27.80
CA TYR A 181 26.50 -9.02 28.62
C TYR A 181 25.78 -9.83 29.69
N GLN A 182 25.75 -9.31 30.92
CA GLN A 182 25.06 -9.86 32.11
C GLN A 182 23.52 -10.01 31.95
N SER A 183 23.02 -10.07 30.73
CA SER A 183 21.67 -10.44 30.37
C SER A 183 21.51 -11.95 30.43
N ASN A 184 20.31 -12.44 30.74
CA ASN A 184 19.94 -13.87 30.71
C ASN A 184 19.94 -14.48 29.29
N ARG A 185 20.83 -14.04 28.41
CA ARG A 185 20.99 -14.50 27.03
C ARG A 185 21.75 -15.83 27.02
N PRO A 186 21.18 -16.90 26.47
CA PRO A 186 21.94 -18.13 26.23
C PRO A 186 23.07 -17.86 25.24
N ALA A 187 24.25 -18.44 25.48
CA ALA A 187 25.42 -18.29 24.62
C ALA A 187 25.08 -18.65 23.16
N GLY A 188 25.41 -17.77 22.23
CA GLY A 188 25.16 -17.97 20.80
C GLY A 188 23.69 -17.89 20.36
N ALA A 189 22.76 -17.46 21.21
CA ALA A 189 21.36 -17.29 20.86
C ALA A 189 21.02 -15.87 20.38
N ILE A 190 20.07 -15.75 19.46
CA ILE A 190 19.49 -14.50 18.98
C ILE A 190 18.01 -14.38 19.34
N LEU A 191 17.47 -13.17 19.36
CA LEU A 191 16.04 -12.94 19.50
C LEU A 191 15.31 -13.10 18.17
N VAL A 192 14.22 -13.89 18.22
CA VAL A 192 13.34 -14.12 17.08
C VAL A 192 11.89 -13.96 17.51
N ASP A 193 11.12 -13.21 16.72
CA ASP A 193 9.67 -13.13 16.84
C ASP A 193 9.02 -14.13 15.87
N LEU A 194 8.17 -15.00 16.42
CA LEU A 194 7.39 -15.99 15.66
C LEU A 194 5.93 -15.57 15.55
N ALA A 195 5.37 -15.62 14.35
CA ALA A 195 3.94 -15.47 14.10
C ALA A 195 3.26 -16.83 14.20
N ILE A 196 2.36 -17.00 15.17
CA ILE A 196 1.75 -18.29 15.53
C ILE A 196 0.25 -18.12 15.75
N LEU A 197 -0.53 -19.11 15.33
CA LEU A 197 -1.97 -19.14 15.61
C LEU A 197 -2.24 -19.39 17.11
N PRO A 198 -3.30 -18.80 17.70
CA PRO A 198 -3.61 -18.95 19.13
C PRO A 198 -3.60 -20.39 19.64
N GLU A 199 -4.15 -21.33 18.86
CA GLU A 199 -4.22 -22.75 19.20
C GLU A 199 -2.84 -23.43 19.33
N HIS A 200 -1.81 -22.89 18.67
CA HIS A 200 -0.46 -23.44 18.66
C HIS A 200 0.49 -22.77 19.65
N ALA A 201 0.11 -21.61 20.18
CA ALA A 201 0.98 -20.78 21.01
C ALA A 201 1.54 -21.54 22.22
N ALA A 202 0.73 -22.34 22.92
CA ALA A 202 1.17 -23.12 24.07
C ALA A 202 2.21 -24.20 23.69
N THR A 203 1.98 -24.91 22.58
CA THR A 203 2.88 -25.95 22.09
C THR A 203 4.23 -25.36 21.69
N VAL A 204 4.22 -24.28 20.90
CA VAL A 204 5.47 -23.62 20.48
C VAL A 204 6.23 -23.06 21.69
N ARG A 205 5.52 -22.46 22.65
CA ARG A 205 6.11 -21.97 23.91
C ARG A 205 6.77 -23.08 24.75
N SER A 206 6.32 -24.32 24.64
CA SER A 206 6.93 -25.46 25.35
C SER A 206 8.22 -25.98 24.70
N LYS A 207 8.47 -25.64 23.42
CA LYS A 207 9.59 -26.16 22.63
C LYS A 207 10.78 -25.21 22.53
N TYR A 208 10.56 -23.92 22.78
CA TYR A 208 11.60 -22.90 22.75
C TYR A 208 11.76 -22.24 24.10
N LEU A 209 12.97 -21.74 24.36
CA LEU A 209 13.24 -20.93 25.54
C LEU A 209 12.60 -19.56 25.38
N LEU A 210 11.61 -19.28 26.22
CA LEU A 210 10.92 -17.99 26.24
C LEU A 210 11.78 -16.90 26.87
N VAL A 211 11.60 -15.68 26.37
CA VAL A 211 12.15 -14.50 27.03
C VAL A 211 11.46 -14.27 28.37
N LYS A 212 12.25 -14.03 29.42
CA LYS A 212 11.76 -13.74 30.78
C LYS A 212 11.54 -12.24 31.04
N PHE A 213 11.70 -11.41 30.02
CA PHE A 213 11.53 -9.96 30.11
C PHE A 213 10.32 -9.53 29.26
N SER A 214 9.72 -8.40 29.63
CA SER A 214 8.69 -7.78 28.79
C SER A 214 9.36 -7.18 27.55
N PRO A 215 8.86 -7.45 26.32
CA PRO A 215 9.38 -6.85 25.10
C PRO A 215 9.49 -5.33 25.21
N PHE A 216 10.65 -4.80 24.84
CA PHE A 216 11.01 -3.38 24.89
C PHE A 216 11.00 -2.74 26.30
N SER A 217 11.04 -3.56 27.36
CA SER A 217 11.39 -3.08 28.69
C SER A 217 12.87 -2.68 28.76
N GLY A 218 13.29 -2.01 29.84
CA GLY A 218 14.71 -1.69 30.01
C GLY A 218 15.61 -2.90 30.25
N HIS A 219 15.02 -4.08 30.46
CA HIS A 219 15.72 -5.36 30.52
C HIS A 219 15.69 -6.11 29.19
N ASP A 220 15.06 -5.55 28.15
CA ASP A 220 15.11 -6.13 26.80
C ASP A 220 16.51 -5.87 26.20
N PRO A 221 17.25 -6.92 25.81
CA PRO A 221 18.56 -6.79 25.17
C PRO A 221 18.55 -5.91 23.92
N LEU A 222 17.43 -5.83 23.19
CA LEU A 222 17.28 -4.94 22.04
C LEU A 222 17.23 -3.47 22.45
N VAL A 223 16.77 -3.15 23.65
CA VAL A 223 16.76 -1.78 24.19
C VAL A 223 18.11 -1.47 24.79
N TRP A 224 18.62 -2.38 25.61
CA TRP A 224 19.85 -2.16 26.36
C TRP A 224 21.10 -2.08 25.46
N SER A 225 21.07 -2.70 24.28
CA SER A 225 22.16 -2.62 23.31
C SER A 225 22.17 -1.33 22.48
N GLU A 226 21.14 -0.48 22.59
CA GLU A 226 21.05 0.75 21.82
C GLU A 226 21.78 1.90 22.54
N PRO A 227 22.46 2.78 21.80
CA PRO A 227 23.17 3.91 22.38
C PRO A 227 22.20 4.96 22.93
N GLY A 228 22.51 5.52 24.10
CA GLY A 228 21.76 6.63 24.67
C GLY A 228 21.84 6.67 26.19
N ASP A 229 21.73 7.87 26.77
CA ASP A 229 21.75 8.09 28.22
C ASP A 229 20.35 7.97 28.85
N ASP A 230 19.31 7.90 28.02
CA ASP A 230 17.91 7.80 28.43
C ASP A 230 17.24 6.53 27.87
N ILE A 231 16.45 5.88 28.73
CA ILE A 231 15.80 4.60 28.43
C ILE A 231 14.72 4.75 27.35
N ASP A 232 14.09 5.91 27.24
CA ASP A 232 13.07 6.17 26.24
C ASP A 232 13.67 6.37 24.83
N LEU A 233 14.86 6.97 24.75
CA LEU A 233 15.65 7.02 23.52
C LEU A 233 16.11 5.61 23.09
N GLN A 234 16.65 4.82 24.02
CA GLN A 234 17.06 3.44 23.77
C GLN A 234 15.87 2.60 23.27
N ARG A 235 14.69 2.75 23.88
CA ARG A 235 13.45 2.08 23.43
C ARG A 235 13.06 2.48 22.02
N ALA A 236 13.08 3.76 21.68
CA ALA A 236 12.75 4.21 20.33
C ALA A 236 13.71 3.68 19.26
N LEU A 237 15.01 3.68 19.54
CA LEU A 237 16.00 3.10 18.65
C LEU A 237 15.76 1.61 18.44
N ALA A 238 15.48 0.87 19.53
CA ALA A 238 15.14 -0.54 19.48
C ALA A 238 13.86 -0.79 18.65
N PHE A 239 12.81 0.01 18.87
CA PHE A 239 11.57 -0.08 18.09
C PHE A 239 11.83 0.14 16.61
N ARG A 240 12.63 1.14 16.24
CA ARG A 240 12.94 1.47 14.85
C ARG A 240 13.75 0.37 14.17
N ARG A 241 14.72 -0.20 14.88
CA ARG A 241 15.52 -1.33 14.38
C ARG A 241 14.64 -2.56 14.13
N VAL A 242 13.75 -2.87 15.06
CA VAL A 242 12.78 -3.97 14.88
C VAL A 242 11.83 -3.67 13.72
N LEU A 243 11.32 -2.44 13.59
CA LEU A 243 10.47 -2.02 12.48
C LEU A 243 11.13 -2.30 11.12
N SER A 244 12.40 -1.91 10.95
CA SER A 244 13.16 -2.19 9.72
C SER A 244 13.31 -3.69 9.43
N ARG A 245 13.41 -4.54 10.47
CA ARG A 245 13.46 -6.01 10.31
C ARG A 245 12.11 -6.57 9.85
N TYR A 246 11.02 -6.08 10.43
CA TYR A 246 9.67 -6.44 10.01
C TYR A 246 9.40 -6.03 8.56
N ASP A 247 9.77 -4.82 8.16
CA ASP A 247 9.61 -4.34 6.77
C ASP A 247 10.46 -5.14 5.78
N ALA A 248 11.73 -5.39 6.09
CA ALA A 248 12.59 -6.19 5.25
C ALA A 248 12.04 -7.61 5.05
N GLN A 249 11.50 -8.22 6.10
CA GLN A 249 10.91 -9.55 6.03
C GLN A 249 9.58 -9.56 5.25
N ARG A 250 8.76 -8.53 5.42
CA ARG A 250 7.53 -8.31 4.64
C ARG A 250 7.83 -8.24 3.14
N ILE A 251 8.83 -7.44 2.75
CA ILE A 251 9.24 -7.29 1.33
C ILE A 251 9.71 -8.63 0.76
N ARG A 252 10.56 -9.37 1.49
CA ARG A 252 11.03 -10.69 1.09
C ARG A 252 9.90 -11.68 0.87
N LYS A 253 8.87 -11.65 1.72
CA LYS A 253 7.70 -12.54 1.62
C LYS A 253 6.74 -12.13 0.50
N SER A 254 6.57 -10.84 0.24
CA SER A 254 5.69 -10.34 -0.84
C SER A 254 6.18 -10.66 -2.26
N GLN A 255 7.47 -10.93 -2.43
CA GLN A 255 8.08 -11.18 -3.75
C GLN A 255 7.85 -12.61 -4.29
N GLY A 256 7.13 -13.48 -3.58
CA GLY A 256 7.11 -14.91 -3.91
C GLY A 256 5.79 -15.67 -3.87
N GLN A 257 4.60 -15.08 -3.66
CA GLN A 257 3.41 -15.89 -3.31
C GLN A 257 2.05 -15.47 -3.88
N THR A 258 1.25 -16.51 -4.15
CA THR A 258 -0.19 -16.55 -4.49
C THR A 258 -1.11 -16.19 -3.31
N LEU A 259 -2.39 -15.92 -3.59
CA LEU A 259 -3.42 -15.50 -2.63
C LEU A 259 -3.91 -16.65 -1.70
N GLU A 260 -3.06 -17.14 -0.79
CA GLU A 260 -3.47 -18.12 0.24
C GLU A 260 -3.95 -17.44 1.54
N PRO A 261 -4.89 -18.04 2.30
CA PRO A 261 -5.38 -17.48 3.57
C PRO A 261 -4.28 -17.21 4.60
N GLU A 262 -3.22 -18.04 4.61
CA GLU A 262 -2.05 -17.86 5.46
C GLU A 262 -1.30 -16.56 5.15
N ASN A 263 -1.24 -16.17 3.87
CA ASN A 263 -0.54 -14.96 3.43
C ASN A 263 -1.27 -13.70 3.87
N GLU A 264 -2.60 -13.73 3.91
CA GLU A 264 -3.41 -12.63 4.43
C GLU A 264 -3.23 -12.48 5.95
N LEU A 265 -3.24 -13.59 6.71
CA LEU A 265 -2.94 -13.56 8.15
C LEU A 265 -1.53 -13.02 8.43
N MET A 266 -0.53 -13.45 7.67
CA MET A 266 0.83 -12.94 7.80
C MET A 266 0.89 -11.44 7.48
N SER A 267 0.28 -10.99 6.38
CA SER A 267 0.26 -9.58 5.98
C SER A 267 -0.39 -8.69 7.04
N ASN A 268 -1.51 -9.14 7.60
CA ASN A 268 -2.21 -8.43 8.68
C ASN A 268 -1.38 -8.42 9.98
N TRP A 269 -0.74 -9.54 10.32
CA TRP A 269 0.19 -9.60 11.46
C TRP A 269 1.36 -8.63 11.30
N PHE A 270 2.01 -8.58 10.12
CA PHE A 270 3.07 -7.62 9.82
C PHE A 270 2.56 -6.18 9.97
N SER A 271 1.42 -5.86 9.35
CA SER A 271 0.84 -4.52 9.38
C SER A 271 0.46 -4.09 10.80
N LYS A 272 -0.10 -5.00 11.60
CA LYS A 272 -0.43 -4.78 13.01
C LYS A 272 0.83 -4.50 13.84
N CYS A 273 1.87 -5.33 13.67
CA CYS A 273 3.14 -5.14 14.39
C CYS A 273 3.79 -3.79 14.03
N VAL A 274 3.84 -3.45 12.74
CA VAL A 274 4.36 -2.16 12.24
C VAL A 274 3.57 -0.99 12.85
N THR A 275 2.24 -1.02 12.77
CA THR A 275 1.36 0.04 13.28
C THR A 275 1.50 0.21 14.80
N GLU A 276 1.58 -0.88 15.55
CA GLU A 276 1.77 -0.85 17.00
C GLU A 276 3.13 -0.25 17.38
N LEU A 277 4.20 -0.65 16.68
CA LEU A 277 5.54 -0.11 16.87
C LEU A 277 5.59 1.39 16.54
N GLU A 278 5.01 1.81 15.42
CA GLU A 278 4.89 3.22 15.05
C GLU A 278 4.11 4.03 16.10
N GLY A 279 2.99 3.49 16.59
CA GLY A 279 2.19 4.11 17.64
C GLY A 279 2.98 4.28 18.94
N ARG A 280 3.76 3.28 19.35
CA ARG A 280 4.63 3.33 20.53
C ARG A 280 5.78 4.33 20.35
N ILE A 281 6.40 4.39 19.18
CA ILE A 281 7.42 5.39 18.85
C ILE A 281 6.83 6.80 18.99
N LYS A 282 5.63 7.04 18.42
CA LYS A 282 4.91 8.31 18.53
C LYS A 282 4.58 8.68 19.98
N ALA A 283 4.16 7.70 20.79
CA ALA A 283 3.81 7.92 22.19
C ALA A 283 5.01 8.30 23.06
N ILE A 284 6.17 7.69 22.83
CA ILE A 284 7.40 7.99 23.58
C ILE A 284 7.95 9.38 23.20
N HIS A 285 7.85 9.78 21.93
CA HIS A 285 8.50 10.99 21.43
C HIS A 285 7.60 12.23 21.36
N GLY A 286 6.28 12.12 21.63
CA GLY A 286 5.33 13.24 21.69
C GLY A 286 5.20 14.11 20.42
N CYS A 287 5.96 13.79 19.38
CA CYS A 287 6.12 14.52 18.14
C CYS A 287 6.86 13.59 17.18
N GLU A 288 6.50 13.56 15.91
CA GLU A 288 7.31 12.95 14.85
C GLU A 288 8.70 13.60 14.85
N CYS A 289 9.67 13.00 15.54
CA CYS A 289 11.06 13.41 15.56
C CYS A 289 11.94 12.18 15.69
N CYS A 290 12.31 11.68 14.51
CA CYS A 290 13.61 11.13 14.15
C CYS A 290 14.69 11.21 15.25
N SER A 291 15.17 10.04 15.66
CA SER A 291 16.30 9.83 16.57
C SER A 291 17.48 10.80 16.38
N ASP A 292 18.03 11.29 17.49
CA ASP A 292 19.18 12.20 17.59
C ASP A 292 20.51 11.63 17.05
N GLN A 293 20.56 10.36 16.64
CA GLN A 293 21.69 9.80 15.87
C GLN A 293 21.55 9.94 14.35
N GLN A 294 20.36 10.32 13.86
CA GLN A 294 20.07 10.44 12.43
C GLN A 294 19.69 11.85 11.98
N TYR A 295 19.69 12.82 12.90
CA TYR A 295 19.66 14.24 12.54
C TYR A 295 21.06 14.83 12.70
N PRO A 296 21.76 15.17 11.61
CA PRO A 296 23.04 15.87 11.71
C PRO A 296 22.97 17.14 12.57
N MET A 297 21.79 17.77 12.65
CA MET A 297 21.52 18.90 13.53
C MET A 297 21.63 18.58 15.04
N ALA A 298 21.37 17.34 15.47
CA ALA A 298 21.56 16.93 16.86
C ALA A 298 23.05 16.84 17.23
N ASN A 299 23.88 16.31 16.32
CA ASN A 299 25.33 16.30 16.50
C ASN A 299 25.93 17.72 16.47
N VAL A 300 25.42 18.59 15.59
CA VAL A 300 25.78 20.01 15.56
C VAL A 300 25.47 20.68 16.90
N ARG A 301 24.30 20.40 17.48
CA ARG A 301 23.91 20.92 18.81
C ARG A 301 24.83 20.40 19.92
N SER A 302 25.11 19.10 19.95
CA SER A 302 25.98 18.51 20.98
C SER A 302 27.42 19.01 20.92
N LYS A 303 27.90 19.40 19.73
CA LYS A 303 29.20 20.08 19.56
C LYS A 303 29.19 21.58 19.84
N GLY A 304 28.04 22.15 20.21
CA GLY A 304 27.87 23.56 20.53
C GLY A 304 27.92 24.48 19.31
N LEU A 305 27.46 24.00 18.15
CA LEU A 305 27.52 24.72 16.86
C LEU A 305 26.14 25.21 16.39
N HIS A 306 25.12 25.16 17.24
CA HIS A 306 23.72 25.45 16.89
C HIS A 306 23.43 26.94 16.66
N ASP A 307 24.31 27.81 17.13
CA ASP A 307 24.31 29.25 16.89
C ASP A 307 24.82 29.60 15.49
N VAL A 308 25.74 28.80 14.96
CA VAL A 308 26.41 29.02 13.67
C VAL A 308 25.90 28.15 12.53
N VAL A 309 25.36 26.96 12.80
CA VAL A 309 24.81 26.05 11.78
C VAL A 309 23.29 26.08 11.81
N ARG A 310 22.68 26.31 10.64
CA ARG A 310 21.23 26.50 10.48
C ARG A 310 20.51 25.31 9.89
N ALA A 311 21.22 24.49 9.11
CA ALA A 311 20.69 23.28 8.49
C ALA A 311 21.82 22.30 8.26
N ALA A 312 21.46 21.02 8.18
CA ALA A 312 22.42 19.96 7.97
C ALA A 312 21.75 18.80 7.22
N VAL A 313 22.16 18.57 5.98
CA VAL A 313 21.56 17.59 5.07
C VAL A 313 22.51 16.39 4.93
N PRO A 314 22.11 15.18 5.35
CA PRO A 314 22.96 14.00 5.19
C PRO A 314 23.03 13.61 3.71
N LEU A 315 24.24 13.55 3.17
CA LEU A 315 24.51 13.19 1.77
C LEU A 315 24.68 11.68 1.56
N GLN A 316 24.84 10.91 2.64
CA GLN A 316 24.96 9.45 2.62
C GLN A 316 23.82 8.77 3.39
N ASP A 317 23.56 7.49 3.09
CA ASP A 317 22.62 6.68 3.88
C ASP A 317 23.25 6.34 5.24
N PRO A 318 22.52 6.45 6.36
CA PRO A 318 23.00 6.02 7.67
C PRO A 318 23.48 4.56 7.74
N ASN A 319 22.99 3.70 6.84
CA ASN A 319 23.37 2.28 6.75
C ASN A 319 24.50 2.01 5.75
N TYR A 320 25.18 3.04 5.24
CA TYR A 320 26.26 2.86 4.29
C TYR A 320 27.43 2.07 4.91
N ARG A 321 27.61 0.80 4.49
CA ARG A 321 28.78 -0.03 4.83
C ARG A 321 29.90 0.23 3.83
N ARG A 322 31.13 0.39 4.35
CA ARG A 322 32.36 0.61 3.58
C ARG A 322 32.48 -0.36 2.40
N VAL A 323 32.83 0.16 1.22
CA VAL A 323 33.41 -0.66 0.14
C VAL A 323 34.85 -0.96 0.53
N ALA A 324 35.27 -2.22 0.44
CA ALA A 324 36.53 -2.73 1.00
C ALA A 324 37.82 -2.07 0.43
N ASP A 325 37.72 -1.27 -0.62
CA ASP A 325 38.85 -0.59 -1.29
C ASP A 325 38.86 0.94 -1.17
N ASP A 326 37.92 1.54 -0.42
CA ASP A 326 37.88 2.99 -0.25
C ASP A 326 38.90 3.46 0.80
N LYS A 327 40.05 3.95 0.31
CA LYS A 327 41.13 4.51 1.14
C LYS A 327 40.84 5.94 1.62
N THR A 328 39.67 6.51 1.35
CA THR A 328 39.31 7.82 1.88
C THR A 328 38.95 7.69 3.36
N VAL A 329 39.70 8.42 4.19
CA VAL A 329 39.79 8.27 5.64
C VAL A 329 38.51 8.80 6.30
N HIS A 330 37.50 7.96 6.45
CA HIS A 330 36.36 8.25 7.32
C HIS A 330 36.39 7.32 8.56
N PRO A 331 36.35 7.86 9.79
CA PRO A 331 36.24 7.04 10.99
C PRO A 331 34.96 6.18 10.94
N ASP A 332 34.98 5.02 11.59
CA ASP A 332 33.85 4.07 11.58
C ASP A 332 32.53 4.76 11.96
N GLY A 333 31.52 4.66 11.08
CA GLY A 333 30.18 5.23 11.29
C GLY A 333 30.02 6.72 10.96
N ALA A 334 31.03 7.39 10.40
CA ALA A 334 30.87 8.77 9.92
C ALA A 334 30.10 8.83 8.60
N ILE A 335 29.18 9.79 8.49
CA ILE A 335 28.46 10.11 7.26
C ILE A 335 28.86 11.50 6.75
N LEU A 336 28.84 11.69 5.44
CA LEU A 336 29.00 13.00 4.82
C LEU A 336 27.71 13.82 4.96
N VAL A 337 27.85 15.09 5.34
CA VAL A 337 26.74 16.01 5.59
C VAL A 337 27.06 17.37 4.96
N ASP A 338 26.13 17.95 4.22
CA ASP A 338 26.21 19.35 3.79
C ASP A 338 25.63 20.25 4.89
N LEU A 339 26.39 21.25 5.32
CA LEU A 339 26.04 22.14 6.43
C LEU A 339 25.78 23.56 5.92
N ALA A 340 24.63 24.12 6.27
CA ALA A 340 24.37 25.54 6.11
C ALA A 340 24.96 26.30 7.30
N VAL A 341 26.15 26.89 7.12
CA VAL A 341 26.91 27.56 8.19
C VAL A 341 26.96 29.07 7.94
N HIS A 342 26.76 29.86 8.98
CA HIS A 342 27.04 31.30 8.97
C HIS A 342 28.51 31.56 8.67
N LYS A 343 28.79 32.59 7.88
CA LYS A 343 30.15 32.90 7.41
C LYS A 343 31.16 33.02 8.56
N GLU A 344 30.73 33.58 9.68
CA GLU A 344 31.52 33.77 10.90
C GLU A 344 31.82 32.44 11.62
N GLY A 345 30.96 31.44 11.45
CA GLY A 345 31.05 30.13 12.09
C GLY A 345 31.84 29.08 11.32
N VAL A 346 32.19 29.33 10.05
CA VAL A 346 32.90 28.36 9.20
C VAL A 346 34.20 27.87 9.85
N ARG A 347 35.01 28.78 10.41
CA ARG A 347 36.26 28.41 11.10
C ARG A 347 36.00 27.50 12.32
N THR A 348 34.92 27.74 13.05
CA THR A 348 34.54 26.96 14.24
C THR A 348 34.07 25.56 13.85
N VAL A 349 33.28 25.45 12.78
CA VAL A 349 32.83 24.17 12.21
C VAL A 349 34.02 23.34 11.73
N LEU A 350 34.94 23.95 10.96
CA LEU A 350 36.15 23.27 10.47
C LEU A 350 37.05 22.77 11.62
N ARG A 351 37.19 23.53 12.71
CA ARG A 351 37.93 23.07 13.89
C ARG A 351 37.30 21.85 14.58
N LYS A 352 35.97 21.70 14.50
CA LYS A 352 35.20 20.65 15.20
C LYS A 352 34.96 19.39 14.36
N TYR A 353 34.89 19.52 13.04
CA TYR A 353 34.64 18.43 12.11
C TYR A 353 35.81 18.10 11.17
N GLY A 354 36.84 18.95 11.12
CA GLY A 354 37.96 18.79 10.21
C GLY A 354 37.72 19.40 8.84
N VAL A 355 38.76 19.39 8.01
CA VAL A 355 38.70 19.76 6.60
C VAL A 355 38.51 18.48 5.79
N ILE A 356 37.71 18.53 4.73
CA ILE A 356 37.61 17.43 3.77
C ILE A 356 38.79 17.47 2.80
N ASP A 357 39.43 16.32 2.57
CA ASP A 357 40.61 16.20 1.68
C ASP A 357 40.23 15.94 0.21
N PHE A 358 38.96 16.09 -0.14
CA PHE A 358 38.43 15.91 -1.49
C PHE A 358 37.61 17.11 -1.93
N VAL A 359 37.57 17.31 -3.25
CA VAL A 359 36.70 18.30 -3.87
C VAL A 359 35.27 17.72 -3.90
N PRO A 360 34.27 18.41 -3.33
CA PRO A 360 32.88 17.96 -3.36
C PRO A 360 32.42 17.62 -4.79
N ILE A 361 31.76 16.48 -4.90
CA ILE A 361 31.18 15.89 -6.12
C ILE A 361 32.20 15.58 -7.24
N SER A 362 33.49 15.58 -6.90
CA SER A 362 34.52 15.09 -7.81
C SER A 362 34.46 13.56 -7.96
N ASN A 363 35.20 13.02 -8.93
CA ASN A 363 35.39 11.58 -9.10
C ASN A 363 36.09 10.89 -7.92
N ARG A 364 36.52 11.65 -6.90
CA ARG A 364 37.09 11.17 -5.64
C ARG A 364 36.16 11.41 -4.45
N ASP A 365 35.00 12.02 -4.67
CA ASP A 365 34.01 12.23 -3.64
C ASP A 365 33.35 10.88 -3.26
N PRO A 366 33.35 10.50 -1.98
CA PRO A 366 32.69 9.28 -1.50
C PRO A 366 31.21 9.16 -1.91
N VAL A 367 30.48 10.26 -2.02
CA VAL A 367 29.08 10.29 -2.48
C VAL A 367 28.95 9.87 -3.94
N VAL A 368 29.95 10.16 -4.78
CA VAL A 368 30.01 9.71 -6.17
C VAL A 368 30.47 8.26 -6.25
N LEU A 369 31.53 7.91 -5.52
CA LEU A 369 32.10 6.56 -5.53
C LEU A 369 31.09 5.49 -5.05
N SER A 370 30.19 5.87 -4.13
CA SER A 370 29.15 5.00 -3.59
C SER A 370 28.01 4.68 -4.56
N GLN A 371 27.89 5.38 -5.68
CA GLN A 371 26.75 5.22 -6.57
C GLN A 371 26.90 4.00 -7.50
N PRO A 372 25.77 3.39 -7.89
CA PRO A 372 25.76 2.44 -9.00
C PRO A 372 26.17 3.17 -10.30
N GLY A 373 26.91 2.47 -11.16
CA GLY A 373 27.35 3.01 -12.45
C GLY A 373 28.64 2.34 -12.93
N GLU A 374 28.72 2.07 -14.23
CA GLU A 374 29.91 1.45 -14.84
C GLU A 374 30.98 2.50 -15.12
N THR A 375 30.58 3.68 -15.57
CA THR A 375 31.48 4.81 -15.81
C THR A 375 31.48 5.80 -14.64
N LYS A 376 32.49 6.69 -14.61
CA LYS A 376 32.57 7.72 -13.57
C LYS A 376 31.46 8.76 -13.74
N GLU A 377 31.13 9.05 -15.00
CA GLU A 377 30.06 9.93 -15.41
C GLU A 377 28.70 9.40 -14.94
N ASP A 378 28.42 8.09 -15.11
CA ASP A 378 27.17 7.48 -14.62
C ASP A 378 27.04 7.60 -13.10
N LYS A 379 28.13 7.36 -12.39
CA LYS A 379 28.17 7.50 -10.93
C LYS A 379 27.96 8.95 -10.48
N GLN A 380 28.51 9.92 -11.21
CA GLN A 380 28.28 11.34 -10.94
C GLN A 380 26.81 11.72 -11.17
N VAL A 381 26.21 11.25 -12.26
CA VAL A 381 24.79 11.48 -12.55
C VAL A 381 23.91 10.89 -11.44
N ALA A 382 24.14 9.63 -11.08
CA ALA A 382 23.42 8.97 -9.99
C ALA A 382 23.59 9.70 -8.65
N ALA A 383 24.77 10.26 -8.37
CA ALA A 383 25.04 11.03 -7.15
C ALA A 383 24.21 12.32 -7.12
N TYR A 384 24.18 13.05 -8.23
CA TYR A 384 23.37 14.26 -8.33
C TYR A 384 21.87 13.97 -8.29
N GLU A 385 21.40 12.86 -8.87
CA GLU A 385 19.99 12.44 -8.74
C GLU A 385 19.63 12.09 -7.30
N ASN A 386 20.52 11.38 -6.59
CA ASN A 386 20.33 11.07 -5.18
C ASN A 386 20.29 12.34 -4.31
N MET A 387 21.18 13.30 -4.56
CA MET A 387 21.15 14.60 -3.87
C MET A 387 19.87 15.38 -4.21
N LEU A 388 19.45 15.41 -5.48
CA LEU A 388 18.20 16.06 -5.90
C LEU A 388 17.00 15.54 -5.08
N GLU A 389 16.91 14.21 -4.92
CA GLU A 389 15.87 13.58 -4.12
C GLU A 389 15.96 14.00 -2.64
N ARG A 390 17.15 13.95 -2.05
CA ARG A 390 17.38 14.32 -0.64
C ARG A 390 17.01 15.76 -0.34
N TYR A 391 17.44 16.72 -1.16
CA TYR A 391 17.08 18.14 -0.98
C TYR A 391 15.59 18.39 -1.23
N SER A 392 15.00 17.72 -2.22
CA SER A 392 13.55 17.80 -2.46
C SER A 392 12.75 17.27 -1.28
N ARG A 393 13.22 16.16 -0.68
CA ARG A 393 12.63 15.58 0.52
C ARG A 393 12.79 16.51 1.72
N TYR A 394 13.98 17.04 1.93
CA TYR A 394 14.28 18.00 3.00
C TYR A 394 13.35 19.22 2.96
N LEU A 395 13.07 19.76 1.77
CA LEU A 395 12.14 20.88 1.58
C LEU A 395 10.66 20.50 1.82
N ARG A 396 10.26 19.25 1.57
CA ARG A 396 8.87 18.77 1.72
C ARG A 396 8.53 18.33 3.14
N GLU A 397 9.40 17.54 3.76
CA GLU A 397 9.12 16.82 5.01
C GLU A 397 9.46 17.64 6.27
N GLU A 398 10.36 18.62 6.19
CA GLU A 398 10.71 19.42 7.37
C GLU A 398 9.83 20.66 7.53
N CYS A 399 8.64 20.47 8.10
CA CYS A 399 7.67 21.52 8.43
C CYS A 399 8.19 22.62 9.40
N ARG A 400 9.47 22.60 9.82
CA ARG A 400 10.09 23.55 10.77
C ARG A 400 11.39 24.19 10.28
N LEU A 401 11.67 24.17 8.98
CA LEU A 401 12.84 24.89 8.44
C LEU A 401 12.69 26.40 8.62
N GLY A 402 13.68 27.03 9.25
CA GLY A 402 13.79 28.48 9.28
C GLY A 402 13.91 29.06 7.86
N PRO A 403 13.48 30.31 7.63
CA PRO A 403 13.46 30.91 6.29
C PRO A 403 14.80 30.81 5.53
N MET A 404 15.93 31.03 6.21
CA MET A 404 17.26 30.92 5.59
C MET A 404 17.60 29.49 5.16
N ALA A 405 17.19 28.47 5.91
CA ALA A 405 17.46 27.07 5.55
C ALA A 405 16.67 26.66 4.30
N LYS A 406 15.45 27.18 4.14
CA LYS A 406 14.64 26.96 2.93
C LYS A 406 15.27 27.59 1.70
N VAL A 407 15.74 28.84 1.82
CA VAL A 407 16.43 29.55 0.73
C VAL A 407 17.70 28.78 0.32
N TRP A 408 18.55 28.44 1.29
CA TRP A 408 19.77 27.67 1.03
C TRP A 408 19.50 26.32 0.36
N ALA A 409 18.52 25.56 0.85
CA ALA A 409 18.17 24.26 0.25
C ALA A 409 17.59 24.42 -1.16
N ALA A 410 16.82 25.48 -1.43
CA ALA A 410 16.30 25.78 -2.76
C ALA A 410 17.41 26.20 -3.75
N GLU A 411 18.38 27.00 -3.31
CA GLU A 411 19.56 27.37 -4.10
C GLU A 411 20.40 26.14 -4.43
N ARG A 412 20.67 25.27 -3.45
CA ARG A 412 21.37 23.99 -3.67
C ARG A 412 20.61 23.09 -4.65
N LEU A 413 19.30 23.01 -4.51
CA LEU A 413 18.47 22.22 -5.43
C LEU A 413 18.55 22.76 -6.87
N ALA A 414 18.55 24.08 -7.05
CA ALA A 414 18.69 24.70 -8.37
C ALA A 414 20.09 24.44 -8.97
N GLU A 415 21.15 24.54 -8.16
CA GLU A 415 22.52 24.21 -8.57
C GLU A 415 22.64 22.74 -9.00
N ILE A 416 22.10 21.80 -8.22
CA ILE A 416 22.07 20.37 -8.54
C ILE A 416 21.34 20.12 -9.86
N LYS A 417 20.19 20.77 -10.08
CA LYS A 417 19.44 20.66 -11.34
C LYS A 417 20.25 21.15 -12.53
N ASN A 418 20.90 22.30 -12.40
CA ASN A 418 21.74 22.85 -13.46
C ASN A 418 22.92 21.91 -13.79
N GLN A 419 23.57 21.33 -12.79
CA GLN A 419 24.67 20.38 -13.00
C GLN A 419 24.19 19.08 -13.66
N LEU A 420 23.02 18.56 -13.27
CA LEU A 420 22.39 17.42 -13.95
C LEU A 420 22.11 17.71 -15.43
N SER A 421 21.65 18.91 -15.77
CA SER A 421 21.41 19.31 -17.16
C SER A 421 22.70 19.38 -17.99
N VAL A 422 23.85 19.66 -17.36
CA VAL A 422 25.17 19.69 -18.01
C VAL A 422 25.76 18.28 -18.15
N LEU A 423 25.67 17.46 -17.09
CA LEU A 423 26.25 16.11 -17.05
C LEU A 423 25.42 15.08 -17.82
N HIS A 424 24.13 15.33 -17.95
CA HIS A 424 23.20 14.45 -18.66
C HIS A 424 22.37 15.24 -19.68
N PRO A 425 23.02 15.77 -20.74
CA PRO A 425 22.36 16.63 -21.75
C PRO A 425 21.23 15.93 -22.51
N ASN A 426 21.19 14.60 -22.45
CA ASN A 426 20.20 13.72 -23.06
C ASN A 426 18.92 13.52 -22.21
N ARG A 427 18.78 14.21 -21.06
CA ARG A 427 17.58 14.08 -20.24
C ARG A 427 16.45 14.91 -20.85
N LEU A 428 15.54 14.24 -21.55
CA LEU A 428 14.34 14.88 -22.07
C LEU A 428 13.43 15.32 -20.91
N GLU A 429 13.02 16.58 -20.93
CA GLU A 429 12.00 17.09 -20.04
C GLU A 429 10.62 16.89 -20.67
N THR A 430 9.58 16.78 -19.82
CA THR A 430 8.21 16.79 -20.33
C THR A 430 7.60 18.15 -20.19
N ILE A 431 7.28 18.77 -21.31
CA ILE A 431 6.52 20.00 -21.36
C ILE A 431 5.15 19.69 -21.94
N GLN A 432 4.10 20.14 -21.26
CA GLN A 432 2.74 19.93 -21.71
C GLN A 432 2.21 21.20 -22.35
N ILE A 433 1.71 21.07 -23.57
CA ILE A 433 1.22 22.19 -24.37
C ILE A 433 -0.22 21.94 -24.86
N ARG A 434 -0.90 23.02 -25.23
CA ARG A 434 -2.11 22.95 -26.05
C ARG A 434 -1.75 23.22 -27.51
N CYS A 435 -2.10 22.25 -28.35
CA CYS A 435 -2.04 22.38 -29.79
C CYS A 435 -3.44 22.65 -30.32
N PRO A 436 -3.68 23.65 -31.19
CA PRO A 436 -4.99 23.80 -31.81
C PRO A 436 -5.38 22.53 -32.58
N ASN A 437 -6.65 22.12 -32.45
CA ASN A 437 -7.23 20.89 -32.99
C ASN A 437 -7.49 21.08 -34.48
N TYR A 438 -6.42 21.09 -35.26
CA TYR A 438 -6.49 20.93 -36.70
C TYR A 438 -6.42 19.44 -37.03
N GLU A 439 -6.86 19.05 -38.22
CA GLU A 439 -6.82 17.66 -38.76
C GLU A 439 -5.40 17.04 -38.84
N ASN A 440 -4.40 17.69 -38.26
CA ASN A 440 -2.97 17.46 -38.43
C ASN A 440 -2.33 16.88 -37.14
N HIS A 441 -1.33 16.02 -37.32
CA HIS A 441 -0.58 15.43 -36.21
C HIS A 441 0.17 16.52 -35.40
N PRO A 442 0.32 16.43 -34.06
CA PRO A 442 1.06 17.41 -33.24
C PRO A 442 2.44 17.80 -33.78
N TRP A 443 3.11 16.84 -34.43
CA TRP A 443 4.40 17.02 -35.09
C TRP A 443 4.39 18.07 -36.21
N GLU A 444 3.27 18.33 -36.87
CA GLU A 444 3.18 19.38 -37.87
C GLU A 444 3.22 20.78 -37.26
N ILE A 445 2.64 20.95 -36.07
CA ILE A 445 2.70 22.21 -35.33
C ILE A 445 4.12 22.45 -34.81
N ILE A 446 4.74 21.42 -34.25
CA ILE A 446 6.15 21.46 -33.79
C ILE A 446 7.08 21.86 -34.93
N ARG A 447 6.88 21.31 -36.14
CA ARG A 447 7.66 21.68 -37.32
C ARG A 447 7.40 23.11 -37.78
N LYS A 448 6.13 23.57 -37.79
CA LYS A 448 5.79 24.95 -38.14
C LYS A 448 6.36 25.98 -37.18
N LEU A 449 6.49 25.62 -35.90
CA LEU A 449 7.10 26.45 -34.86
C LEU A 449 8.63 26.36 -34.82
N ASP A 450 9.23 25.62 -35.77
CA ASP A 450 10.68 25.39 -35.80
C ASP A 450 11.21 24.84 -34.47
N LEU A 451 10.52 23.82 -33.93
CA LEU A 451 10.88 23.14 -32.68
C LEU A 451 11.37 21.70 -32.92
N GLY A 452 11.46 21.26 -34.17
CA GLY A 452 11.82 19.88 -34.53
C GLY A 452 13.27 19.51 -34.22
N ASP A 453 14.13 20.49 -33.97
CA ASP A 453 15.52 20.29 -33.54
C ASP A 453 15.62 20.00 -32.03
N VAL A 454 14.65 20.45 -31.23
CA VAL A 454 14.68 20.33 -29.75
C VAL A 454 13.58 19.47 -29.16
N VAL A 455 12.51 19.18 -29.89
CA VAL A 455 11.45 18.24 -29.49
C VAL A 455 11.81 16.88 -30.06
N ARG A 456 11.94 15.86 -29.20
CA ARG A 456 12.25 14.48 -29.59
C ARG A 456 11.00 13.62 -29.74
N GLU A 457 9.93 13.91 -29.01
CA GLU A 457 8.64 13.23 -29.16
C GLU A 457 7.47 14.11 -28.78
N ALA A 458 6.30 13.83 -29.34
CA ALA A 458 5.05 14.52 -29.07
C ALA A 458 3.92 13.49 -28.92
N VAL A 459 3.51 13.23 -27.68
CA VAL A 459 2.47 12.27 -27.33
C VAL A 459 1.13 13.00 -27.22
N PRO A 460 0.19 12.80 -28.16
CA PRO A 460 -1.13 13.41 -28.09
C PRO A 460 -1.98 12.78 -27.00
N LEU A 461 -2.44 13.58 -26.04
CA LEU A 461 -3.31 13.16 -24.95
C LEU A 461 -4.78 13.34 -25.33
N LYS A 462 -5.20 12.70 -26.42
CA LYS A 462 -6.56 12.85 -26.96
C LYS A 462 -7.60 12.35 -25.96
N LEU A 463 -8.62 13.18 -25.72
CA LEU A 463 -9.92 12.76 -25.20
C LEU A 463 -11.00 13.23 -26.17
N GLN A 464 -11.94 12.35 -26.50
CA GLN A 464 -13.14 12.75 -27.23
C GLN A 464 -14.05 13.55 -26.29
N THR A 465 -13.95 14.90 -26.27
CA THR A 465 -15.08 15.88 -26.35
C THR A 465 -14.83 17.28 -25.73
N ILE A 466 -15.76 18.20 -26.10
CA ILE A 466 -16.09 19.59 -25.71
C ILE A 466 -15.20 20.74 -26.22
N PHE A 467 -13.88 20.70 -26.10
CA PHE A 467 -13.04 21.75 -26.72
C PHE A 467 -12.80 21.44 -28.20
N GLN A 468 -13.74 21.81 -29.07
CA GLN A 468 -13.65 21.61 -30.53
C GLN A 468 -12.44 22.29 -31.22
N GLY A 469 -11.48 22.84 -30.49
CA GLY A 469 -10.39 23.66 -31.02
C GLY A 469 -8.98 23.41 -30.48
N SER A 470 -8.73 22.51 -29.50
CA SER A 470 -7.35 22.16 -29.08
C SER A 470 -7.19 20.73 -28.53
N VAL A 471 -5.98 20.18 -28.63
CA VAL A 471 -5.53 18.89 -28.10
C VAL A 471 -4.34 19.12 -27.17
N GLN A 472 -4.35 18.49 -26.00
CA GLN A 472 -3.23 18.49 -25.07
C GLN A 472 -2.15 17.53 -25.55
N VAL A 473 -0.90 17.97 -25.54
CA VAL A 473 0.24 17.19 -26.05
C VAL A 473 1.36 17.23 -25.03
N ASP A 474 1.88 16.05 -24.68
CA ASP A 474 3.11 15.93 -23.91
C ASP A 474 4.30 15.90 -24.88
N LEU A 475 5.19 16.87 -24.74
CA LEU A 475 6.43 16.95 -25.50
C LEU A 475 7.59 16.38 -24.69
N ALA A 476 8.41 15.54 -25.32
CA ALA A 476 9.74 15.20 -24.83
C ALA A 476 10.73 16.22 -25.41
N VAL A 477 11.23 17.14 -24.59
CA VAL A 477 12.00 18.32 -25.04
C VAL A 477 13.42 18.26 -24.49
N GLU A 478 14.39 18.56 -25.33
CA GLU A 478 15.76 18.74 -24.88
C GLU A 478 15.90 19.96 -23.97
N PRO A 479 16.81 19.92 -22.96
CA PRO A 479 17.01 21.05 -22.05
C PRO A 479 17.27 22.39 -22.75
N SER A 480 18.00 22.36 -23.87
CA SER A 480 18.32 23.52 -24.70
C SER A 480 17.07 24.19 -25.34
N GLY A 481 15.99 23.43 -25.54
CA GLY A 481 14.76 23.87 -26.20
C GLY A 481 13.66 24.34 -25.29
N ILE A 482 13.75 24.11 -23.97
CA ILE A 482 12.68 24.41 -23.01
C ILE A 482 12.20 25.86 -23.14
N LEU A 483 13.12 26.83 -23.09
CA LEU A 483 12.77 28.24 -23.18
C LEU A 483 12.12 28.62 -24.52
N ARG A 484 12.49 27.94 -25.62
CA ARG A 484 11.88 28.14 -26.94
C ARG A 484 10.45 27.60 -26.95
N VAL A 485 10.23 26.40 -26.42
CA VAL A 485 8.88 25.81 -26.28
C VAL A 485 7.99 26.71 -25.40
N HIS A 486 8.50 27.18 -24.26
CA HIS A 486 7.77 28.08 -23.36
C HIS A 486 7.34 29.40 -24.02
N ARG A 487 8.12 29.91 -24.99
CA ARG A 487 7.79 31.15 -25.71
C ARG A 487 6.82 30.94 -26.87
N LEU A 488 6.88 29.78 -27.51
CA LEU A 488 6.21 29.52 -28.79
C LEU A 488 4.92 28.70 -28.64
N CYS A 489 4.71 28.05 -27.50
CA CYS A 489 3.55 27.20 -27.25
C CYS A 489 2.71 27.72 -26.08
N GLU A 490 1.39 27.52 -26.16
CA GLU A 490 0.49 27.71 -25.03
C GLU A 490 0.71 26.58 -24.03
N LEU A 491 1.26 26.91 -22.85
CA LEU A 491 1.55 25.96 -21.80
C LEU A 491 0.31 25.61 -21.00
N VAL A 492 0.23 24.37 -20.55
CA VAL A 492 -0.78 23.96 -19.56
C VAL A 492 -0.23 24.26 -18.16
N GLU A 493 -0.80 25.25 -17.47
CA GLU A 493 -0.31 25.72 -16.16
C GLU A 493 -0.73 24.85 -14.97
N PHE A 494 -1.61 23.85 -15.17
CA PHE A 494 -2.08 23.00 -14.08
C PHE A 494 -1.02 22.00 -13.63
N GLN A 495 -1.13 21.57 -12.38
CA GLN A 495 -0.30 20.48 -11.89
C GLN A 495 -0.67 19.20 -12.64
N ARG A 496 0.24 18.75 -13.51
CA ARG A 496 0.06 17.56 -14.35
C ARG A 496 -0.40 16.36 -13.51
N LEU A 497 -1.46 15.71 -13.98
CA LEU A 497 -2.09 14.54 -13.37
C LEU A 497 -2.64 14.79 -11.95
N SER A 498 -3.06 16.03 -11.67
CA SER A 498 -3.86 16.39 -10.49
C SER A 498 -5.37 16.25 -10.77
N GLU A 499 -6.21 16.43 -9.76
CA GLU A 499 -7.67 16.49 -9.91
C GLU A 499 -8.13 17.61 -10.86
N ASP A 500 -7.33 18.67 -10.99
CA ASP A 500 -7.58 19.80 -11.88
C ASP A 500 -7.10 19.55 -13.33
N ASP A 501 -6.41 18.44 -13.57
CA ASP A 501 -5.99 18.07 -14.93
C ASP A 501 -7.24 17.68 -15.75
N LEU A 502 -7.42 18.33 -16.89
CA LEU A 502 -8.56 18.09 -17.77
C LEU A 502 -8.68 16.61 -18.18
N ILE A 503 -7.54 15.91 -18.31
CA ILE A 503 -7.53 14.48 -18.64
C ILE A 503 -8.19 13.64 -17.55
N ILE A 504 -8.10 14.09 -16.30
CA ILE A 504 -8.71 13.47 -15.12
C ILE A 504 -10.17 13.90 -14.98
N GLN A 505 -10.46 15.19 -15.12
CA GLN A 505 -11.83 15.72 -15.00
C GLN A 505 -12.80 15.12 -16.04
N MET A 506 -12.30 14.85 -17.25
CA MET A 506 -13.10 14.34 -18.35
C MET A 506 -13.33 12.82 -18.31
N GLN A 507 -12.80 12.09 -17.32
CA GLN A 507 -13.10 10.66 -17.18
C GLN A 507 -14.53 10.46 -16.68
N PRO A 508 -15.30 9.53 -17.27
CA PRO A 508 -16.65 9.23 -16.83
C PRO A 508 -16.60 8.46 -15.51
N ASP A 509 -16.78 9.16 -14.39
CA ASP A 509 -17.05 8.58 -13.07
C ASP A 509 -17.47 9.67 -12.07
N ASP A 510 -18.41 9.36 -11.18
CA ASP A 510 -18.79 10.29 -10.10
C ASP A 510 -17.79 10.25 -8.94
N ASP A 511 -17.03 9.16 -8.79
CA ASP A 511 -15.96 9.04 -7.79
C ASP A 511 -14.68 9.76 -8.27
N PRO A 512 -14.20 10.81 -7.57
CA PRO A 512 -12.95 11.49 -7.88
C PRO A 512 -11.75 10.54 -7.99
N ARG A 513 -11.67 9.50 -7.14
CA ARG A 513 -10.56 8.53 -7.16
C ARG A 513 -10.61 7.66 -8.41
N MET A 514 -11.78 7.21 -8.81
CA MET A 514 -11.95 6.41 -10.03
C MET A 514 -11.69 7.24 -11.28
N ARG A 515 -12.04 8.54 -11.28
CA ARG A 515 -11.63 9.48 -12.36
C ARG A 515 -10.12 9.60 -12.45
N ILE A 516 -9.42 9.79 -11.32
CA ILE A 516 -7.95 9.85 -11.30
C ILE A 516 -7.36 8.54 -11.83
N PHE A 517 -7.85 7.40 -11.35
CA PHE A 517 -7.38 6.09 -11.78
C PHE A 517 -7.59 5.86 -13.28
N LYS A 518 -8.78 6.15 -13.81
CA LYS A 518 -9.10 6.03 -15.24
C LYS A 518 -8.22 6.96 -16.08
N GLY A 519 -7.99 8.19 -15.62
CA GLY A 519 -7.16 9.15 -16.35
C GLY A 519 -5.68 8.76 -16.35
N TYR A 520 -5.17 8.19 -15.25
CA TYR A 520 -3.80 7.67 -15.22
C TYR A 520 -3.62 6.47 -16.14
N ASN A 521 -4.59 5.54 -16.16
CA ASN A 521 -4.57 4.39 -17.07
C ASN A 521 -4.67 4.83 -18.54
N HIS A 522 -5.49 5.84 -18.84
CA HIS A 522 -5.59 6.41 -20.19
C HIS A 522 -4.24 6.96 -20.66
N VAL A 523 -3.58 7.76 -19.83
CA VAL A 523 -2.26 8.31 -20.16
C VAL A 523 -1.21 7.20 -20.27
N LEU A 524 -1.22 6.23 -19.35
CA LEU A 524 -0.32 5.07 -19.38
C LEU A 524 -0.45 4.30 -20.70
N HIS A 525 -1.68 4.08 -21.17
CA HIS A 525 -1.94 3.43 -22.44
C HIS A 525 -1.34 4.20 -23.61
N LEU A 526 -1.57 5.52 -23.68
CA LEU A 526 -1.01 6.38 -24.74
C LEU A 526 0.53 6.39 -24.75
N TYR A 527 1.17 6.40 -23.59
CA TYR A 527 2.64 6.29 -23.49
C TYR A 527 3.14 4.92 -23.95
N THR A 528 2.41 3.85 -23.64
CA THR A 528 2.74 2.49 -24.05
C THR A 528 2.58 2.30 -25.57
N GLU A 529 1.51 2.84 -26.16
CA GLU A 529 1.31 2.83 -27.61
C GLU A 529 2.36 3.66 -28.34
N ALA A 530 2.63 4.88 -27.87
CA ALA A 530 3.65 5.75 -28.45
C ALA A 530 5.05 5.10 -28.40
N ARG A 531 5.37 4.40 -27.29
CA ARG A 531 6.59 3.61 -27.15
C ARG A 531 6.66 2.46 -28.16
N ALA A 532 5.57 1.72 -28.37
CA ALA A 532 5.53 0.55 -29.25
C ALA A 532 5.72 0.90 -30.74
N LEU A 533 5.36 2.12 -31.15
CA LEU A 533 5.37 2.57 -32.55
C LEU A 533 6.71 3.15 -33.03
N ARG A 534 7.77 3.13 -32.21
CA ARG A 534 9.03 3.84 -32.50
C ARG A 534 10.26 2.94 -32.47
N GLN A 535 11.19 3.19 -33.40
CA GLN A 535 12.59 2.75 -33.30
C GLN A 535 13.36 3.85 -32.57
N LEU A 536 13.81 3.58 -31.34
CA LEU A 536 14.15 4.60 -30.35
C LEU A 536 15.66 4.75 -30.16
N ASP A 537 16.12 6.00 -29.99
CA ASP A 537 17.40 6.28 -29.34
C ASP A 537 17.29 6.04 -27.81
N GLY A 538 18.43 5.83 -27.15
CA GLY A 538 18.47 5.47 -25.72
C GLY A 538 17.83 6.52 -24.81
N SER A 539 17.92 7.80 -25.17
CA SER A 539 17.41 8.93 -24.39
C SER A 539 15.88 8.97 -24.37
N LEU A 540 15.26 8.73 -25.53
CA LEU A 540 13.81 8.68 -25.66
C LEU A 540 13.24 7.42 -24.99
N MET A 541 13.96 6.30 -25.04
CA MET A 541 13.58 5.08 -24.33
C MET A 541 13.55 5.29 -22.81
N LEU A 542 14.60 5.91 -22.25
CA LEU A 542 14.66 6.25 -20.83
C LEU A 542 13.55 7.21 -20.40
N TRP A 543 13.18 8.16 -21.27
CA TRP A 543 12.05 9.05 -21.03
C TRP A 543 10.73 8.28 -20.94
N PHE A 544 10.47 7.36 -21.87
CA PHE A 544 9.27 6.52 -21.86
C PHE A 544 9.20 5.64 -20.61
N GLU A 545 10.28 4.93 -20.25
CA GLU A 545 10.29 4.07 -19.06
C GLU A 545 10.03 4.88 -17.80
N LYS A 546 10.69 6.02 -17.64
CA LYS A 546 10.46 6.89 -16.48
C LYS A 546 8.98 7.29 -16.36
N LYS A 547 8.31 7.63 -17.47
CA LYS A 547 6.90 8.02 -17.45
C LYS A 547 5.96 6.87 -17.19
N ILE A 548 6.22 5.71 -17.78
CA ILE A 548 5.45 4.49 -17.56
C ILE A 548 5.57 4.08 -16.08
N THR A 549 6.80 3.98 -15.54
CA THR A 549 7.04 3.62 -14.14
C THR A 549 6.42 4.63 -13.15
N ASP A 550 6.53 5.94 -13.42
CA ASP A 550 5.88 6.97 -12.59
C ASP A 550 4.35 6.79 -12.56
N LEU A 551 3.73 6.49 -13.72
CA LEU A 551 2.29 6.27 -13.84
C LEU A 551 1.86 4.96 -13.17
N GLU A 552 2.56 3.86 -13.40
CA GLU A 552 2.31 2.56 -12.74
C GLU A 552 2.40 2.67 -11.22
N THR A 553 3.41 3.40 -10.72
CA THR A 553 3.56 3.66 -9.28
C THR A 553 2.38 4.45 -8.72
N ARG A 554 1.91 5.47 -9.45
CA ARG A 554 0.75 6.26 -9.04
C ARG A 554 -0.55 5.45 -9.07
N ILE A 555 -0.74 4.62 -10.09
CA ILE A 555 -1.88 3.70 -10.21
C ILE A 555 -1.86 2.67 -9.07
N GLY A 556 -0.71 2.08 -8.76
CA GLY A 556 -0.56 1.14 -7.65
C GLY A 556 -0.89 1.74 -6.28
N ARG A 557 -0.61 3.03 -6.07
CA ARG A 557 -1.00 3.77 -4.86
C ARG A 557 -2.51 4.07 -4.79
N LEU A 558 -3.21 4.04 -5.92
CA LEU A 558 -4.66 4.20 -6.01
C LEU A 558 -5.41 2.86 -5.90
N GLY A 559 -4.69 1.74 -5.73
CA GLY A 559 -5.25 0.39 -5.58
C GLY A 559 -6.29 0.28 -4.45
N PRO A 560 -7.20 -0.71 -4.55
CA PRO A 560 -8.52 -0.63 -3.95
C PRO A 560 -8.49 -0.73 -2.42
N ARG A 561 -8.99 0.32 -1.74
CA ARG A 561 -9.87 0.08 -0.60
C ARG A 561 -11.18 -0.41 -1.20
N GLY A 562 -11.52 -1.67 -0.93
CA GLY A 562 -12.56 -2.40 -1.66
C GLY A 562 -13.89 -1.65 -1.78
N ASN A 563 -14.44 -1.72 -2.99
CA ASN A 563 -15.82 -2.10 -3.25
C ASN A 563 -15.84 -2.72 -4.66
N ALA A 564 -16.39 -3.93 -4.74
CA ALA A 564 -16.60 -4.66 -5.96
C ALA A 564 -18.11 -4.74 -6.18
N GLU A 565 -18.57 -4.19 -7.31
CA GLU A 565 -19.69 -4.59 -8.16
C GLU A 565 -19.46 -3.81 -9.47
N GLY A 566 -19.02 -4.49 -10.55
CA GLY A 566 -19.88 -4.85 -11.70
C GLY A 566 -19.92 -3.67 -12.69
N ASP A 567 -19.24 -3.66 -13.84
CA ASP A 567 -19.39 -4.58 -14.96
C ASP A 567 -18.11 -4.69 -15.81
N GLY A 568 -17.96 -5.83 -16.47
CA GLY A 568 -16.77 -6.23 -17.20
C GLY A 568 -16.48 -5.45 -18.48
N LEU A 569 -15.28 -5.64 -19.01
CA LEU A 569 -15.03 -6.11 -20.39
C LEU A 569 -13.53 -6.15 -20.74
N PHE A 570 -13.19 -7.21 -21.49
CA PHE A 570 -12.06 -7.42 -22.41
C PHE A 570 -10.67 -7.85 -21.92
N HIS A 571 -10.48 -9.19 -22.03
CA HIS A 571 -9.34 -9.83 -22.67
C HIS A 571 -9.01 -9.23 -24.06
N GLY A 572 -7.72 -9.21 -24.40
CA GLY A 572 -7.18 -8.74 -25.67
C GLY A 572 -7.58 -9.57 -26.91
N PRO A 573 -7.37 -9.04 -28.13
CA PRO A 573 -8.05 -9.52 -29.32
C PRO A 573 -7.32 -10.69 -30.00
N ARG A 574 -8.06 -11.79 -30.22
CA ARG A 574 -7.81 -12.73 -31.32
C ARG A 574 -8.66 -12.31 -32.52
N LEU A 575 -7.99 -12.15 -33.66
CA LEU A 575 -8.59 -11.91 -34.98
C LEU A 575 -9.62 -12.98 -35.35
N GLN A 576 -10.81 -12.57 -35.81
CA GLN A 576 -11.54 -13.22 -36.92
C GLN A 576 -12.72 -12.38 -37.42
N HIS A 577 -13.00 -12.55 -38.71
CA HIS A 577 -13.81 -11.73 -39.60
C HIS A 577 -15.33 -11.73 -39.33
N HIS A 578 -15.97 -10.59 -39.63
CA HIS A 578 -17.42 -10.43 -39.81
C HIS A 578 -17.87 -10.93 -41.21
N PRO A 579 -19.17 -11.29 -41.43
CA PRO A 579 -20.12 -10.24 -41.86
C PRO A 579 -21.63 -10.41 -41.50
N GLN A 580 -22.25 -9.22 -41.28
CA GLN A 580 -23.59 -8.71 -41.69
C GLN A 580 -24.91 -9.50 -41.44
N ARG A 581 -25.92 -8.82 -40.86
CA ARG A 581 -27.06 -8.16 -41.57
C ARG A 581 -28.18 -7.59 -40.67
N HIS A 582 -28.62 -6.37 -41.05
CA HIS A 582 -29.95 -5.72 -41.03
C HIS A 582 -30.83 -5.49 -39.76
N HIS A 583 -31.12 -4.20 -39.53
CA HIS A 583 -32.27 -3.57 -38.84
C HIS A 583 -33.51 -3.45 -39.77
N PRO A 584 -34.64 -2.78 -39.40
CA PRO A 584 -35.55 -2.77 -38.21
C PRO A 584 -37.05 -2.83 -38.73
N PRO A 585 -38.14 -2.13 -38.25
CA PRO A 585 -38.45 -1.37 -37.00
C PRO A 585 -39.89 -1.52 -36.39
N GLN A 586 -40.04 -0.95 -35.18
CA GLN A 586 -41.13 -0.12 -34.57
C GLN A 586 -42.64 -0.48 -34.71
N HIS A 587 -43.39 -0.40 -33.58
CA HIS A 587 -44.39 0.67 -33.31
C HIS A 587 -45.11 0.56 -31.94
N HIS A 588 -45.60 1.73 -31.49
CA HIS A 588 -46.45 2.18 -30.36
C HIS A 588 -47.50 1.20 -29.79
N THR A 589 -48.05 1.36 -28.57
CA THR A 589 -49.09 2.36 -28.19
C THR A 589 -49.41 2.33 -26.67
N LEU A 590 -49.68 3.51 -26.09
CA LEU A 590 -50.39 3.79 -24.82
C LEU A 590 -51.92 3.82 -25.10
N PRO A 591 -52.88 3.73 -24.14
CA PRO A 591 -53.15 4.85 -23.21
C PRO A 591 -53.84 4.58 -21.84
N GLN A 592 -53.68 5.60 -20.99
CA GLN A 592 -54.51 6.21 -19.92
C GLN A 592 -55.93 5.64 -19.61
N HIS A 593 -56.32 5.62 -18.31
CA HIS A 593 -57.27 6.62 -17.74
C HIS A 593 -57.73 6.36 -16.27
N HIS A 594 -57.91 7.48 -15.55
CA HIS A 594 -58.95 7.80 -14.52
C HIS A 594 -58.80 7.48 -13.00
N LEU A 595 -58.54 8.56 -12.24
CA LEU A 595 -59.09 8.99 -10.91
C LEU A 595 -60.66 8.98 -10.87
N PRO A 596 -61.42 9.27 -9.78
CA PRO A 596 -61.14 10.19 -8.64
C PRO A 596 -61.84 9.94 -7.24
N HIS A 597 -61.65 10.91 -6.32
CA HIS A 597 -62.49 11.31 -5.14
C HIS A 597 -62.42 10.47 -3.84
N HIS A 598 -62.48 10.98 -2.59
CA HIS A 598 -62.62 12.33 -1.99
C HIS A 598 -62.33 12.25 -0.45
N ASN A 599 -61.76 13.32 0.12
CA ASN A 599 -62.10 14.06 1.37
C ASN A 599 -62.42 13.37 2.72
N LEU A 600 -61.68 13.74 3.81
CA LEU A 600 -62.14 14.61 4.94
C LEU A 600 -61.16 14.58 6.17
N GLN A 601 -60.41 15.67 6.34
CA GLN A 601 -60.36 16.58 7.50
C GLN A 601 -60.85 16.08 8.90
N GLN A 602 -60.00 16.14 9.94
CA GLN A 602 -60.07 17.09 11.08
C GLN A 602 -59.19 16.66 12.29
N HIS A 603 -58.86 17.67 13.10
CA HIS A 603 -57.75 17.81 14.04
C HIS A 603 -58.13 17.41 15.51
N PRO A 604 -57.26 17.63 16.54
CA PRO A 604 -57.01 16.75 17.70
C PRO A 604 -57.85 17.14 18.95
N PRO A 605 -57.57 16.66 20.19
CA PRO A 605 -56.51 17.30 21.02
C PRO A 605 -55.91 16.46 22.20
N GLN A 606 -55.00 17.13 22.94
CA GLN A 606 -54.76 17.07 24.39
C GLN A 606 -53.96 15.92 25.04
N GLY A 607 -53.09 16.32 25.97
CA GLY A 607 -52.55 15.48 27.05
C GLY A 607 -51.12 15.80 27.42
#